data_AF-A0A6G7WK71-F1
#
_entry.id   AF-A0A6G7WK71-F1
#
_cell.length_a   1.000
_cell.length_b   1.000
_cell.length_c   1.000
_cell.angle_alpha   90.00
_cell.angle_beta   90.00
_cell.angle_gamma   90.00
#
_symmetry.space_group_name_H-M   'P 1'
#
loop_
_entity.id
_entity.type
_entity.pdbx_description
1 polymer ?
#
loop_
_entity_poly.entity_id
_entity_poly.type
_entity_poly.pdbx_seq_one_letter_code
_entity_poly.pdbx_strand_id
1 'polypeptide(L)'
;MTSILFGAQLILYPHILQTYKIYTLIRELFDNTAIGLAFIILGLLKIIGIIINNRAIKYVSIRGLLFLWLVFFIAFLISPPPNTVWVYSLAMVMLATGSAYKEG
;
A
#
# COMPACT_ATOMS: atom_id res chain seq x y z
N MET A 1 -5.90 -9.14 -1.00
CA MET A 1 -5.03 -10.02 -1.80
C MET A 1 -4.04 -9.22 -2.65
N THR A 2 -4.49 -8.27 -3.47
CA THR A 2 -3.62 -7.39 -4.29
C THR A 2 -2.53 -6.66 -3.50
N SER A 3 -2.83 -6.12 -2.31
CA SER A 3 -1.83 -5.47 -1.46
C SER A 3 -0.74 -6.40 -0.90
N ILE A 4 -1.06 -7.69 -0.71
CA ILE A 4 -0.11 -8.70 -0.25
C ILE A 4 0.85 -9.06 -1.39
N LEU A 5 0.31 -9.22 -2.61
CA LEU A 5 1.12 -9.46 -3.81
C LEU A 5 2.05 -8.29 -4.11
N PHE A 6 1.56 -7.05 -3.96
CA PHE A 6 2.38 -5.85 -4.14
C PHE A 6 3.52 -5.76 -3.11
N GLY A 7 3.23 -6.02 -1.82
CA GLY A 7 4.25 -6.06 -0.77
C GLY A 7 5.31 -7.15 -1.00
N ALA A 8 4.90 -8.35 -1.44
CA ALA A 8 5.82 -9.43 -1.78
C ALA A 8 6.71 -9.07 -2.98
N GLN A 9 6.14 -8.44 -4.02
CA GLN A 9 6.88 -7.99 -5.19
C GLN A 9 7.92 -6.92 -4.85
N LEU A 10 7.61 -6.05 -3.89
CA LEU A 10 8.53 -5.02 -3.37
C LEU A 10 9.78 -5.64 -2.71
N ILE A 11 9.60 -6.75 -2.00
CA ILE A 11 10.67 -7.46 -1.29
C ILE A 11 11.51 -8.29 -2.27
N LEU A 12 10.87 -8.97 -3.22
CA LEU A 12 11.54 -9.88 -4.17
C LEU A 12 12.25 -9.13 -5.32
N TYR A 13 11.73 -7.98 -5.74
CA TYR A 13 12.26 -7.20 -6.86
C TYR A 13 12.44 -5.73 -6.50
N PRO A 14 13.41 -5.39 -5.63
CA PRO A 14 13.66 -4.01 -5.22
C PRO A 14 14.07 -3.11 -6.40
N HIS A 15 14.58 -3.69 -7.49
CA HIS A 15 14.97 -2.98 -8.70
C HIS A 15 13.81 -2.26 -9.42
N ILE A 16 12.56 -2.69 -9.24
CA ILE A 16 11.37 -2.02 -9.81
C ILE A 16 11.28 -0.59 -9.28
N LEU A 17 11.71 -0.36 -8.04
CA LEU A 17 11.75 0.96 -7.45
C LEU A 17 13.07 1.70 -7.71
N GLN A 18 14.19 1.00 -7.93
CA GLN A 18 15.47 1.66 -8.24
C GLN A 18 15.51 2.27 -9.65
N THR A 19 14.77 1.72 -10.61
CA THR A 19 14.65 2.28 -11.97
C THR A 19 14.01 3.67 -11.96
N TYR A 20 13.25 3.99 -10.92
CA TYR A 20 12.67 5.30 -10.74
C TYR A 20 13.39 6.04 -9.60
N LYS A 21 13.88 7.27 -9.85
CA LYS A 21 14.48 8.17 -8.81
C LYS A 21 13.52 8.54 -7.65
N ILE A 22 12.37 7.88 -7.57
CA ILE A 22 11.34 7.89 -6.54
C ILE A 22 11.88 7.39 -5.20
N TYR A 23 12.88 6.51 -5.25
CA TYR A 23 13.46 5.93 -4.06
C TYR A 23 14.20 6.95 -3.19
N THR A 24 14.70 8.08 -3.69
CA THR A 24 15.42 9.01 -2.80
C THR A 24 14.46 9.68 -1.79
N LEU A 25 13.30 10.14 -2.25
CA LEU A 25 12.26 10.75 -1.39
C LEU A 25 11.63 9.72 -0.44
N ILE A 26 11.30 8.52 -0.95
CA ILE A 26 10.68 7.49 -0.12
C ILE A 26 11.71 6.87 0.85
N ARG A 27 12.97 6.67 0.45
CA ARG A 27 14.03 6.10 1.30
C ARG A 27 14.59 7.09 2.33
N GLU A 28 14.46 8.40 2.10
CA GLU A 28 14.65 9.42 3.14
C GLU A 28 13.52 9.38 4.19
N LEU A 29 12.29 9.04 3.78
CA LEU A 29 11.13 8.99 4.69
C LEU A 29 10.92 7.61 5.35
N PHE A 30 11.26 6.50 4.70
CA PHE A 30 10.93 5.14 5.13
C PHE A 30 11.84 4.05 4.53
N ASP A 31 12.28 3.10 5.36
CA ASP A 31 13.01 1.90 4.92
C ASP A 31 12.08 0.94 4.14
N ASN A 32 12.61 0.34 3.09
CA ASN A 32 11.85 -0.43 2.09
C ASN A 32 11.31 -1.73 2.66
N THR A 33 12.09 -2.35 3.53
CA THR A 33 11.69 -3.53 4.28
C THR A 33 10.52 -3.20 5.21
N ALA A 34 10.56 -2.03 5.85
CA ALA A 34 9.51 -1.61 6.78
C ALA A 34 8.18 -1.33 6.08
N ILE A 35 8.19 -0.66 4.93
CA ILE A 35 6.96 -0.40 4.15
C ILE A 35 6.38 -1.71 3.60
N GLY A 36 7.22 -2.57 3.03
CA GLY A 36 6.79 -3.87 2.52
C GLY A 36 6.12 -4.71 3.61
N LEU A 37 6.74 -4.76 4.79
CA LEU A 37 6.17 -5.42 5.96
C LEU A 37 4.85 -4.79 6.40
N ALA A 38 4.73 -3.45 6.40
CA ALA A 38 3.49 -2.77 6.76
C ALA A 38 2.31 -3.18 5.84
N PHE A 39 2.54 -3.23 4.53
CA PHE A 39 1.53 -3.71 3.57
C PHE A 39 1.13 -5.17 3.79
N ILE A 40 2.11 -6.03 4.08
CA ILE A 40 1.87 -7.46 4.35
C ILE A 40 1.07 -7.62 5.65
N ILE A 41 1.51 -6.99 6.74
CA ILE A 41 0.87 -7.06 8.05
C ILE A 41 -0.56 -6.54 7.99
N LEU A 42 -0.79 -5.38 7.38
CA LEU A 42 -2.14 -4.82 7.23
C LEU A 42 -3.01 -5.66 6.29
N GLY A 43 -2.42 -6.23 5.24
CA GLY A 43 -3.11 -7.16 4.35
C GLY A 43 -3.56 -8.44 5.07
N LEU A 44 -2.70 -9.00 5.94
CA LEU A 44 -3.02 -10.16 6.76
C LEU A 44 -4.05 -9.84 7.84
N LEU A 45 -3.92 -8.70 8.52
CA LEU A 45 -4.90 -8.20 9.49
C LEU A 45 -6.29 -8.07 8.86
N LYS A 46 -6.39 -7.59 7.61
CA LYS A 46 -7.66 -7.55 6.89
C LYS A 46 -8.26 -8.94 6.72
N ILE A 47 -7.45 -9.92 6.29
CA ILE A 47 -7.90 -11.31 6.11
C ILE A 47 -8.35 -11.91 7.44
N ILE A 48 -7.55 -11.75 8.50
CA ILE A 48 -7.87 -12.20 9.84
C ILE A 48 -9.20 -11.58 10.29
N GLY A 49 -9.35 -10.26 10.14
CA GLY A 49 -10.58 -9.53 10.48
C GLY A 49 -11.81 -10.08 9.74
N ILE A 50 -11.67 -10.48 8.48
CA ILE A 50 -12.73 -11.15 7.71
C ILE A 50 -13.05 -12.53 8.31
N ILE A 51 -12.04 -13.36 8.58
CA ILE A 51 -12.20 -14.72 9.11
C ILE A 51 -12.90 -14.71 10.47
N ILE A 52 -12.45 -13.86 11.40
CA ILE A 52 -13.01 -13.78 12.75
C ILE A 52 -14.23 -12.85 12.82
N ASN A 53 -14.66 -12.30 11.68
CA ASN A 53 -15.73 -11.32 11.55
C ASN A 53 -15.63 -10.11 12.51
N ASN A 54 -14.42 -9.69 12.87
CA ASN A 54 -14.19 -8.59 13.80
C ASN A 54 -14.17 -7.25 13.06
N ARG A 55 -15.19 -6.42 13.30
CA ARG A 55 -15.37 -5.13 12.63
C ARG A 55 -14.22 -4.15 12.90
N ALA A 56 -13.70 -4.12 14.12
CA ALA A 56 -12.60 -3.20 14.49
C ALA A 56 -11.32 -3.52 13.72
N ILE A 57 -10.95 -4.81 13.61
CA ILE A 57 -9.75 -5.23 12.90
C ILE A 57 -9.86 -4.96 11.40
N LYS A 58 -11.03 -5.24 10.79
CA LYS A 58 -11.27 -4.89 9.38
C LYS A 58 -11.13 -3.38 9.17
N TYR A 59 -11.74 -2.57 10.03
CA TYR A 59 -11.73 -1.12 9.90
C TYR A 59 -10.33 -0.50 10.04
N VAL A 60 -9.56 -0.93 11.05
CA VAL A 60 -8.17 -0.47 11.26
C VAL A 60 -7.28 -0.90 10.09
N SER A 61 -7.41 -2.14 9.64
CA SER A 61 -6.61 -2.65 8.51
C SER A 61 -6.88 -1.89 7.21
N ILE A 62 -8.16 -1.58 6.91
CA ILE A 62 -8.52 -0.83 5.70
C ILE A 62 -8.05 0.61 5.78
N ARG A 63 -8.23 1.31 6.92
CA ARG A 63 -7.72 2.67 7.08
C ARG A 63 -6.21 2.75 6.97
N GLY A 64 -5.49 1.78 7.54
CA GLY A 64 -4.03 1.67 7.41
C GLY A 64 -3.61 1.46 5.96
N LEU A 65 -4.26 0.56 5.24
CA LEU A 65 -3.99 0.34 3.80
C LEU A 65 -4.28 1.59 2.97
N LEU A 66 -5.39 2.28 3.25
CA LEU A 66 -5.79 3.49 2.53
C LEU A 66 -4.77 4.61 2.74
N PHE A 67 -4.31 4.80 3.97
CA PHE A 67 -3.22 5.73 4.29
C PHE A 67 -1.94 5.41 3.51
N LEU A 68 -1.48 4.16 3.53
CA LEU A 68 -0.27 3.76 2.81
C LEU A 68 -0.39 3.97 1.30
N TRP A 69 -1.52 3.58 0.70
CA TRP A 69 -1.77 3.80 -0.73
C TRP A 69 -1.82 5.29 -1.10
N LEU A 70 -2.31 6.14 -0.21
CA LEU A 70 -2.39 7.58 -0.45
C LEU A 70 -1.02 8.24 -0.34
N VAL A 71 -0.19 7.84 0.62
CA VAL A 71 1.22 8.25 0.71
C VAL A 71 1.96 7.86 -0.57
N PHE A 72 1.75 6.63 -1.05
CA PHE A 72 2.34 6.16 -2.31
C PHE A 72 1.83 6.98 -3.50
N PHE A 73 0.53 7.18 -3.63
CA PHE A 73 -0.03 7.99 -4.71
C PHE A 73 0.63 9.37 -4.78
N ILE A 74 0.71 10.10 -3.67
CA ILE A 74 1.33 11.43 -3.63
C ILE A 74 2.82 11.33 -3.97
N ALA A 75 3.55 10.39 -3.37
CA ALA A 75 4.98 10.23 -3.61
C ALA A 75 5.29 9.92 -5.08
N PHE A 76 4.57 8.98 -5.70
CA PHE A 76 4.75 8.60 -7.10
C PHE A 76 4.27 9.68 -8.08
N LEU A 77 3.27 10.49 -7.71
CA LEU A 77 2.74 11.58 -8.56
C LEU A 77 3.76 12.71 -8.73
N ILE A 78 4.44 13.09 -7.65
CA ILE A 78 5.38 14.24 -7.66
C ILE A 78 6.82 13.84 -8.04
N SER A 79 7.11 12.54 -8.10
CA SER A 79 8.47 12.05 -8.31
C SER A 79 8.81 11.86 -9.79
N PRO A 80 9.88 12.49 -10.31
CA PRO A 80 10.41 12.22 -11.63
C PRO A 80 11.20 10.89 -11.68
N PRO A 81 11.30 10.23 -12.85
CA PRO A 81 10.59 10.53 -14.10
C PRO A 81 9.09 10.15 -14.00
N PRO A 82 8.24 10.69 -14.90
CA PRO A 82 6.84 10.30 -14.97
C PRO A 82 6.70 8.78 -15.02
N ASN A 83 5.89 8.24 -14.13
CA ASN A 83 5.66 6.81 -13.95
C ASN A 83 4.15 6.53 -13.96
N THR A 84 3.73 5.29 -14.17
CA THR A 84 2.31 4.89 -14.11
C THR A 84 1.89 4.36 -12.74
N VAL A 85 2.83 4.26 -11.80
CA VAL A 85 2.61 3.65 -10.48
C VAL A 85 1.72 4.51 -9.60
N TRP A 86 1.70 5.83 -9.81
CA TRP A 86 0.72 6.71 -9.14
C TRP A 86 -0.72 6.36 -9.55
N VAL A 87 -0.98 6.02 -10.83
CA VAL A 87 -2.31 5.61 -11.30
C VAL A 87 -2.74 4.31 -10.62
N TYR A 88 -1.81 3.36 -10.53
CA TYR A 88 -2.02 2.10 -9.81
C TYR A 88 -2.34 2.35 -8.32
N SER A 89 -1.56 3.22 -7.68
CA SER A 89 -1.76 3.58 -6.27
C SER A 89 -3.11 4.26 -6.05
N LEU A 90 -3.53 5.14 -6.95
CA LEU A 90 -4.85 5.79 -6.93
C LEU A 90 -5.99 4.78 -7.07
N ALA A 91 -5.87 3.82 -8.00
CA ALA A 91 -6.86 2.76 -8.17
C ALA A 91 -7.00 1.92 -6.88
N MET A 92 -5.88 1.66 -6.20
CA MET A 92 -5.87 0.96 -4.92
C MET A 92 -6.49 1.78 -3.79
N VAL A 93 -6.31 3.11 -3.75
CA VAL A 93 -7.04 4.00 -2.83
C VAL A 93 -8.53 3.89 -3.07
N MET A 94 -9.00 3.98 -4.33
CA MET A 94 -10.42 3.87 -4.66
C MET A 94 -11.02 2.52 -4.22
N LEU A 95 -10.31 1.42 -4.45
CA LEU A 95 -10.72 0.09 -4.01
C LEU A 95 -10.77 -0.05 -2.47
N ALA A 96 -9.80 0.55 -1.78
CA ALA A 96 -9.76 0.57 -0.32
C ALA A 96 -10.93 1.40 0.25
N THR A 97 -11.23 2.56 -0.33
CA THR A 97 -12.35 3.42 0.06
C THR A 97 -13.69 2.72 -0.18
N GLY A 98 -13.87 2.07 -1.33
CA GLY A 98 -15.08 1.28 -1.59
C GLY A 98 -15.28 0.13 -0.60
N SER A 99 -14.19 -0.51 -0.18
CA SER A 99 -14.23 -1.52 0.89
C SER A 99 -14.59 -0.90 2.24
N ALA A 100 -14.04 0.27 2.57
CA ALA A 100 -14.33 0.98 3.82
C ALA A 100 -15.80 1.38 3.92
N TYR A 101 -16.38 1.87 2.82
CA TYR A 101 -17.78 2.32 2.76
C TYR A 101 -18.77 1.17 2.91
N LYS A 102 -18.43 -0.02 2.43
CA LYS A 102 -19.26 -1.23 2.58
C LYS A 102 -19.23 -1.81 3.99
N GLU A 103 -18.17 -1.54 4.75
CA GLU A 103 -17.95 -2.12 6.09
C GLU A 103 -18.32 -1.18 7.26
N GLY A 104 -18.42 0.14 7.00
CA GLY A 104 -18.97 1.15 7.92
C GLY A 104 -20.48 1.11 8.01
#